data_AF-A0A242MV97-F1
#
_entry.id   AF-A0A242MV97-F1
#
_cell.length_a   1.000
_cell.length_b   1.000
_cell.length_c   1.000
_cell.angle_alpha   90.00
_cell.angle_beta   90.00
_cell.angle_gamma   90.00
#
_symmetry.space_group_name_H-M   'P 1'
#
loop_
_entity.id
_entity.type
_entity.pdbx_description
1 polymer ?
#
loop_
_entity_poly.entity_id
_entity_poly.type
_entity_poly.pdbx_seq_one_letter_code
_entity_poly.pdbx_strand_id
1 'polypeptide(L)'
;MLVRWYNHEHRHSAIRFVTPAQRHANLDQQILDRRAMLYEAAKQRNPLRWKGPTRNWKRVKTVHLNPDQIDNFEPIKRDHRQEQKAA
;
A
#
# COMPACT_ATOMS: atom_id res chain seq x y z
N MET A 1 -0.35 20.22 -6.28
CA MET A 1 -0.11 20.04 -4.82
C MET A 1 -0.16 18.58 -4.44
N LEU A 2 0.61 18.20 -3.41
CA LEU A 2 0.70 16.83 -2.86
C LEU A 2 -0.67 16.20 -2.57
N VAL A 3 -1.63 16.98 -2.05
CA VAL A 3 -2.98 16.50 -1.66
C VAL A 3 -3.77 15.95 -2.85
N ARG A 4 -3.77 16.65 -3.99
CA ARG A 4 -4.49 16.18 -5.19
C ARG A 4 -3.92 14.83 -5.64
N TRP A 5 -2.59 14.78 -5.78
CA TRP A 5 -1.87 13.56 -6.14
C TRP A 5 -2.19 12.39 -5.20
N TYR A 6 -2.14 12.63 -3.89
CA TYR A 6 -2.43 11.62 -2.87
C TYR A 6 -3.84 11.04 -2.98
N ASN A 7 -4.83 11.89 -3.27
CA ASN A 7 -6.25 11.54 -3.29
C ASN A 7 -6.72 10.96 -4.63
N HIS A 8 -6.15 11.38 -5.76
CA HIS A 8 -6.68 11.07 -7.08
C HIS A 8 -5.74 10.24 -7.96
N GLU A 9 -4.43 10.26 -7.71
CA GLU A 9 -3.45 9.59 -8.56
C GLU A 9 -2.71 8.45 -7.82
N HIS A 10 -2.36 8.67 -6.55
CA HIS A 10 -1.65 7.68 -5.75
C HIS A 10 -2.55 6.52 -5.34
N ARG A 11 -2.09 5.31 -5.64
CA ARG A 11 -2.79 4.06 -5.32
C ARG A 11 -2.22 3.47 -4.05
N HIS A 12 -3.01 3.46 -2.99
CA HIS A 12 -2.58 3.08 -1.65
C HIS A 12 -2.67 1.57 -1.46
N SER A 13 -1.57 0.97 -1.02
CA SER A 13 -1.49 -0.48 -0.77
C SER A 13 -2.50 -0.95 0.29
N ALA A 14 -2.74 -0.15 1.33
CA ALA A 14 -3.69 -0.44 2.41
C ALA A 14 -5.13 -0.67 1.91
N ILE A 15 -5.54 0.03 0.85
CA ILE A 15 -6.85 -0.13 0.19
C ILE A 15 -6.72 -0.88 -1.14
N ARG A 16 -5.76 -1.79 -1.25
CA ARG A 16 -5.57 -2.68 -2.42
C ARG A 16 -5.34 -1.91 -3.73
N PHE A 17 -4.52 -0.87 -3.67
CA PHE A 17 -4.10 -0.07 -4.82
C PHE A 17 -5.27 0.61 -5.55
N VAL A 18 -6.25 1.10 -4.80
CA VAL A 18 -7.22 2.09 -5.28
C VAL A 18 -6.84 3.46 -4.71
N THR A 19 -7.38 4.53 -5.29
CA THR A 19 -7.17 5.88 -4.77
C THR A 19 -8.19 6.20 -3.67
N PRO A 20 -7.90 7.12 -2.73
CA PRO A 20 -8.86 7.54 -1.73
C PRO A 20 -10.16 8.06 -2.37
N ALA A 21 -10.06 8.85 -3.44
CA ALA A 21 -11.22 9.33 -4.17
C ALA A 21 -12.09 8.19 -4.74
N GLN A 22 -11.48 7.13 -5.30
CA GLN A 22 -12.21 5.96 -5.79
C GLN A 22 -12.91 5.21 -4.66
N ARG A 23 -12.28 5.11 -3.49
CA ARG A 23 -12.87 4.48 -2.30
C ARG A 23 -14.04 5.29 -1.75
N HIS A 24 -13.91 6.62 -1.67
CA HIS A 24 -14.99 7.51 -1.25
C HIS A 24 -16.18 7.48 -2.20
N ALA A 25 -15.92 7.33 -3.50
CA ALA A 25 -16.96 7.14 -4.51
C ALA A 25 -17.55 5.71 -4.56
N ASN A 26 -17.14 4.81 -3.66
CA ASN A 26 -17.54 3.38 -3.63
C ASN A 26 -17.26 2.59 -4.92
N LEU A 27 -16.38 3.09 -5.79
CA LEU A 27 -15.97 2.43 -7.03
C LEU A 27 -14.95 1.30 -6.79
N ASP A 28 -14.41 1.25 -5.59
CA ASP A 28 -13.31 0.34 -5.24
C ASP A 28 -13.70 -1.13 -5.39
N GLN A 29 -14.94 -1.51 -5.02
CA GLN A 29 -15.41 -2.89 -5.18
C GLN A 29 -15.36 -3.33 -6.64
N GLN A 30 -15.96 -2.54 -7.54
CA GLN A 30 -15.97 -2.84 -8.97
C GLN A 30 -14.56 -2.92 -9.58
N ILE A 31 -13.67 -2.00 -9.20
CA ILE A 31 -12.27 -1.99 -9.65
C ILE A 31 -11.56 -3.27 -9.21
N LEU A 32 -11.77 -3.67 -7.96
CA LEU A 32 -11.15 -4.84 -7.37
C LEU A 32 -11.65 -6.15 -7.96
N ASP A 33 -12.96 -6.27 -8.20
CA ASP A 33 -13.55 -7.44 -8.85
C ASP A 33 -13.03 -7.60 -10.28
N ARG A 34 -12.94 -6.50 -11.03
CA ARG A 34 -12.34 -6.51 -12.38
C ARG A 34 -10.88 -6.97 -12.35
N ARG A 35 -10.10 -6.53 -11.37
CA ARG A 35 -8.70 -6.98 -11.20
C ARG A 35 -8.63 -8.46 -10.86
N ALA A 36 -9.51 -8.96 -10.00
CA ALA A 36 -9.56 -10.38 -9.68
C ALA A 36 -9.80 -11.22 -10.95
N MET A 37 -10.82 -10.87 -11.74
CA MET A 37 -11.12 -11.56 -13.00
C MET A 37 -9.95 -11.56 -13.97
N LEU A 38 -9.30 -10.41 -14.17
CA LEU A 38 -8.14 -10.28 -15.06
C LEU A 38 -6.96 -11.14 -14.61
N TYR A 39 -6.68 -11.17 -13.30
CA TYR A 39 -5.58 -11.95 -12.75
C TYR A 39 -5.86 -13.45 -12.84
N GLU A 40 -7.08 -13.89 -12.59
CA GLU A 40 -7.47 -15.30 -12.75
C GLU A 40 -7.37 -15.73 -14.22
N ALA A 41 -7.88 -14.93 -15.15
CA ALA A 41 -7.74 -15.22 -16.59
C ALA A 41 -6.27 -15.28 -17.03
N ALA A 42 -5.43 -14.35 -16.56
CA ALA A 42 -3.99 -14.36 -16.84
C ALA A 42 -3.27 -15.58 -16.25
N LYS A 43 -3.71 -16.05 -15.08
CA LYS A 43 -3.18 -17.27 -14.45
C LYS A 43 -3.59 -18.51 -15.23
N GLN A 44 -4.85 -18.62 -15.64
CA GLN A 44 -5.35 -19.72 -16.45
C GLN A 44 -4.64 -19.82 -17.80
N ARG A 45 -4.34 -18.67 -18.43
CA ARG A 45 -3.64 -18.65 -19.72
C ARG A 45 -2.21 -19.17 -19.65
N ASN A 46 -1.47 -18.87 -18.57
CA ASN A 46 -0.06 -19.20 -18.44
C ASN A 46 0.28 -19.72 -17.03
N PRO A 47 -0.22 -20.90 -16.63
CA PRO A 47 -0.12 -21.37 -15.25
C PRO A 47 1.33 -21.54 -14.77
N LEU A 48 2.25 -21.95 -15.65
CA LEU A 48 3.67 -22.15 -15.34
C LEU A 48 4.39 -20.86 -14.88
N ARG A 49 3.89 -19.68 -15.27
CA ARG A 49 4.43 -18.39 -14.82
C ARG A 49 4.12 -18.12 -13.35
N TRP A 50 3.10 -18.76 -12.79
CA TRP A 50 2.57 -18.46 -11.46
C TRP A 50 2.95 -19.55 -10.46
N LYS A 51 3.81 -19.22 -9.51
CA LYS A 51 4.19 -20.15 -8.42
C LYS A 51 3.10 -20.32 -7.34
N GLY A 52 2.04 -19.50 -7.36
CA GLY A 52 1.09 -19.44 -6.26
C GLY A 52 -0.27 -18.81 -6.62
N PRO A 53 -1.09 -18.47 -5.61
CA PRO A 53 -2.36 -17.78 -5.81
C PRO A 53 -2.16 -16.39 -6.43
N THR A 54 -3.22 -15.87 -7.04
CA THR A 54 -3.23 -14.48 -7.52
C THR A 54 -3.21 -13.51 -6.33
N ARG A 55 -2.87 -12.25 -6.59
CA ARG A 55 -2.90 -11.23 -5.53
C ARG A 55 -4.32 -11.14 -4.95
N ASN A 56 -4.40 -11.02 -3.62
CA ASN A 56 -5.68 -10.80 -2.95
C ASN A 56 -6.27 -9.44 -3.38
N TRP A 57 -7.35 -9.50 -4.15
CA TRP A 57 -8.11 -8.34 -4.59
C TRP A 57 -9.40 -8.13 -3.78
N LYS A 58 -9.65 -8.88 -2.71
CA LYS A 58 -10.84 -8.66 -1.87
C LYS A 58 -10.83 -7.26 -1.23
N ARG A 59 -11.99 -6.60 -1.24
CA ARG A 59 -12.19 -5.28 -0.62
C ARG A 59 -11.89 -5.35 0.88
N VAL A 60 -11.03 -4.44 1.35
CA VAL A 60 -10.77 -4.24 2.78
C VAL A 60 -11.93 -3.41 3.35
N LYS A 61 -12.55 -3.86 4.45
CA LYS A 61 -13.72 -3.17 5.03
C LYS A 61 -13.31 -1.93 5.81
N THR A 62 -12.33 -2.07 6.70
CA THR A 62 -11.88 -1.02 7.62
C THR A 62 -10.41 -0.74 7.37
N VAL A 63 -10.07 0.55 7.27
CA VAL A 63 -8.68 1.04 7.20
C VAL A 63 -8.55 2.26 8.10
N HIS A 64 -7.39 2.43 8.71
CA HIS A 64 -7.09 3.59 9.56
C HIS A 64 -6.18 4.54 8.78
N LEU A 65 -6.52 5.83 8.78
CA LEU A 65 -5.71 6.89 8.19
C LEU A 65 -4.83 7.45 9.32
N ASN A 66 -3.51 7.26 9.24
CA ASN A 66 -2.57 7.57 10.33
C ASN A 66 -3.03 6.95 11.66
N PRO A 67 -2.77 5.66 11.92
CA PRO A 67 -3.00 5.13 13.26
C PRO A 67 -2.23 6.00 14.26
N ASP A 68 -2.84 6.31 15.40
CA ASP A 68 -2.14 6.95 16.51
C ASP A 68 -0.94 6.07 16.84
N GLN A 69 0.24 6.47 16.37
CA GLN A 69 1.46 6.00 16.97
C GLN A 69 1.45 6.67 18.34
N ILE A 70 0.91 5.96 19.32
CA ILE A 70 1.32 6.19 20.70
C ILE A 70 2.82 5.92 20.64
N ASP A 71 3.57 7.01 20.67
CA ASP A 71 5.01 7.06 20.55
C ASP A 71 5.67 6.08 21.53
N ASN A 72 6.06 4.91 21.04
CA ASN A 72 7.20 4.20 21.60
C ASN A 72 8.47 4.87 21.05
N PHE A 73 8.62 6.18 21.27
CA PHE A 73 9.92 6.84 21.20
C PHE A 73 10.72 6.38 22.41
N GLU A 74 11.34 5.21 22.32
CA GLU A 74 12.56 5.01 23.10
C GLU A 74 13.60 5.97 22.51
N PRO A 75 14.10 6.96 23.28
CA PRO A 75 15.06 7.92 22.75
C PRO A 75 16.32 7.15 22.37
N ILE A 76 16.67 7.20 21.08
CA ILE A 76 17.95 6.70 20.59
C ILE A 76 19.04 7.49 21.31
N LYS A 77 19.72 6.84 22.27
CA LYS A 77 20.94 7.38 22.87
C LYS A 77 21.98 7.51 21.76
N ARG A 78 22.25 8.74 21.33
CA ARG A 78 23.36 9.02 20.41
C ARG A 78 24.66 8.85 21.20
N ASP A 79 25.43 7.82 20.88
CA ASP A 79 26.79 7.67 21.38
C ASP A 79 27.68 8.72 20.70
N HIS A 80 28.10 9.74 21.45
CA HIS A 80 29.10 10.71 21.01
C HIS A 80 30.48 10.07 21.10
N ARG A 81 30.83 9.21 20.13
CA ARG A 81 32.21 8.77 19.95
C ARG A 81 32.86 9.58 18.82
N GLN A 82 33.85 10.38 19.23
CA GLN A 82 34.66 11.30 18.44
C GLN A 82 35.31 10.63 17.23
N GLU A 83 35.31 11.31 16.08
CA GLU A 83 36.37 11.14 15.08
C GLU A 83 37.11 12.47 14.94
N GLN A 84 38.25 12.55 15.63
CA GLN A 84 39.35 13.43 15.27
C GLN A 84 40.03 12.85 14.03
N LYS A 85 40.21 13.66 12.97
CA LYS A 85 41.34 13.49 12.05
C LYS A 85 41.97 14.85 11.75
N ALA A 86 43.29 14.80 11.81
CA ALA A 86 44.26 15.89 11.89
C ALA A 86 44.49 16.64 10.58
N ALA A 87 45.06 17.84 10.71
CA ALA A 87 46.03 18.41 9.79
C ALA A 87 47.37 18.51 10.52
#